data_AF-A0A077KHK0-F1
#
_entry.id   AF-A0A077KHK0-F1
#
_cell.length_a   1.000
_cell.length_b   1.000
_cell.length_c   1.000
_cell.angle_alpha   90.00
_cell.angle_beta   90.00
_cell.angle_gamma   90.00
#
_symmetry.space_group_name_H-M   'P 1'
#
loop_
_entity.id
_entity.type
_entity.pdbx_description
1 polymer ?
#
loop_
_entity_poly.entity_id
_entity_poly.type
_entity_poly.pdbx_seq_one_letter_code
_entity_poly.pdbx_strand_id
1 'polypeptide(L)' 'MRWIGFRNNSVLSGYQTTTYSYDPLIGVRSITPPSGIREVYLYDTAGRLKEVREHNNTGKLLKEFNYHYKN' A
#
# COMPACT_ATOMS: atom_id res chain seq x y z
N MET A 1 30.85 -10.25 -1.16
CA MET A 1 29.86 -9.29 -1.70
C MET A 1 29.36 -8.40 -0.57
N ARG A 2 29.68 -7.10 -0.58
CA ARG A 2 29.33 -6.15 0.49
C ARG A 2 28.04 -5.44 0.07
N TRP A 3 26.95 -5.64 0.79
CA TRP A 3 25.68 -4.94 0.56
C TRP A 3 25.90 -3.44 0.85
N ILE A 4 25.98 -2.62 -0.18
CA ILE A 4 25.95 -1.16 -0.02
C ILE A 4 24.52 -0.79 0.37
N GLY A 5 24.36 -0.37 1.62
CA GLY A 5 23.10 0.13 2.14
C GLY A 5 22.82 1.51 1.55
N PHE A 6 21.93 1.57 0.57
CA PHE A 6 21.41 2.81 -0.02
C PHE A 6 20.49 3.61 0.93
N ARG A 7 20.58 3.42 2.26
CA ARG A 7 19.66 4.05 3.22
C ARG A 7 20.02 5.50 3.57
N ASN A 8 21.19 6.00 3.16
CA ASN A 8 21.69 7.30 3.60
C ASN A 8 22.19 8.16 2.43
N ASN A 9 21.38 8.28 1.38
CA ASN A 9 21.68 9.20 0.28
C ASN A 9 20.70 10.37 0.31
N SER A 10 21.16 11.52 0.81
CA SER A 10 20.42 12.79 0.90
C SER A 10 19.93 13.30 -0.46
N VAL A 11 20.42 12.73 -1.56
CA VAL A 11 19.97 12.99 -2.93
C VAL A 11 18.54 12.52 -3.18
N LEU A 12 18.04 11.53 -2.41
CA LEU A 12 16.65 11.06 -2.50
C LEU A 12 15.67 11.87 -1.65
N SER A 13 16.15 12.83 -0.84
CA SER A 13 15.30 13.66 0.02
C SER A 13 14.34 14.57 -0.76
N GLY A 14 14.57 14.76 -2.07
CA GLY A 14 13.64 15.41 -2.99
C GLY A 14 12.93 14.44 -3.94
N TYR A 15 13.27 13.15 -3.92
CA TYR A 15 12.66 12.15 -4.79
C TYR A 15 11.41 11.58 -4.14
N GLN A 16 10.29 11.95 -4.76
CA GLN A 16 8.97 11.43 -4.47
C GLN A 16 8.89 9.94 -4.87
N THR A 17 9.39 9.04 -4.03
CA THR A 17 9.38 7.59 -4.29
C THR A 17 8.11 6.97 -3.71
N THR A 18 7.22 6.50 -4.59
CA THR A 18 6.08 5.68 -4.17
C THR A 18 6.52 4.22 -4.08
N THR A 19 6.44 3.64 -2.88
CA THR A 19 6.75 2.23 -2.68
C THR A 19 5.49 1.41 -2.82
N TYR A 20 5.51 0.40 -3.69
CA TYR A 20 4.42 -0.56 -3.86
C TYR A 20 4.86 -1.91 -3.31
N SER A 21 4.05 -2.49 -2.42
CA SER A 21 4.23 -3.86 -1.93
C SER A 21 3.19 -4.74 -2.57
N TYR A 22 3.60 -5.86 -3.15
CA TYR A 22 2.74 -6.81 -3.82
C TYR A 22 2.73 -8.14 -3.07
N ASP A 23 1.57 -8.78 -3.05
CA ASP A 23 1.36 -10.15 -2.62
C ASP A 23 1.10 -11.00 -3.88
N PRO A 24 1.90 -12.05 -4.16
CA PRO A 24 1.85 -12.80 -5.42
C PRO A 24 0.48 -13.40 -5.75
N LEU A 25 -0.35 -13.65 -4.74
CA LEU A 25 -1.64 -14.33 -4.88
C LEU A 25 -2.83 -13.38 -4.98
N ILE A 26 -2.64 -12.09 -4.70
CA ILE A 26 -3.75 -11.13 -4.52
C ILE A 26 -3.53 -9.85 -5.34
N GLY A 27 -2.33 -9.27 -5.28
CA GLY A 27 -2.04 -7.97 -5.90
C GLY A 27 -1.38 -6.98 -4.94
N VAL A 28 -1.68 -5.68 -5.10
CA VAL A 28 -1.06 -4.61 -4.30
C VAL A 28 -1.52 -4.67 -2.85
N ARG A 29 -0.62 -4.91 -1.90
CA ARG A 29 -0.93 -4.97 -0.47
C ARG A 29 -0.81 -3.63 0.23
N SER A 30 0.16 -2.82 -0.17
CA SER A 30 0.30 -1.47 0.35
C SER A 30 1.03 -0.55 -0.60
N ILE A 31 0.63 0.72 -0.56
CA ILE A 31 1.27 1.79 -1.30
C ILE A 31 1.73 2.83 -0.28
N THR A 32 3.01 3.17 -0.31
CA THR A 32 3.55 4.26 0.49
C THR A 32 3.95 5.37 -0.47
N PRO A 33 3.04 6.32 -0.77
CA PRO A 33 3.39 7.53 -1.48
C PRO A 33 4.40 8.38 -0.69
N PRO A 34 5.11 9.28 -1.39
CA PRO A 34 6.10 10.17 -0.80
C PRO A 34 5.48 11.28 0.06
N SER A 35 4.15 11.43 0.04
CA SER A 35 3.41 12.24 1.01
C SER A 35 3.52 11.69 2.44
N GLY A 36 3.99 10.46 2.62
CA GLY A 36 4.27 9.83 3.91
C GLY A 36 3.12 8.99 4.45
N ILE A 37 1.93 9.10 3.88
CA ILE A 37 0.74 8.36 4.32
C ILE A 37 0.73 6.99 3.63
N ARG A 38 1.04 5.92 4.37
CA ARG A 38 0.95 4.56 3.84
C ARG A 38 -0.52 4.15 3.71
N GLU A 39 -0.90 3.69 2.53
CA GLU A 39 -2.21 3.12 2.24
C GLU A 39 -2.11 1.59 2.22
N VAL A 40 -3.00 0.92 2.94
CA VAL A 40 -3.10 -0.52 3.03
C VAL A 40 -4.38 -0.96 2.34
N TYR A 41 -4.24 -1.84 1.35
CA TYR A 41 -5.33 -2.35 0.54
C TYR A 41 -5.75 -3.70 1.10
N LEU A 42 -6.98 -3.79 1.58
CA LEU A 42 -7.58 -4.99 2.14
C LEU A 42 -8.54 -5.59 1.12
N TYR A 43 -8.36 -6.87 0.85
CA TYR A 43 -9.15 -7.61 -0.12
C TYR A 43 -10.14 -8.54 0.58
N ASP A 44 -11.26 -8.82 -0.08
CA ASP A 44 -12.19 -9.86 0.34
C ASP A 44 -11.71 -11.26 -0.12
N THR A 45 -12.44 -12.30 0.28
CA THR A 45 -12.15 -13.68 -0.11
C THR A 45 -12.27 -13.95 -1.61
N ALA A 46 -12.91 -13.05 -2.36
CA ALA A 46 -13.02 -13.11 -3.82
C ALA A 46 -11.89 -12.34 -4.52
N GLY A 47 -10.90 -11.82 -3.79
CA GLY A 47 -9.76 -11.08 -4.34
C GLY A 47 -10.11 -9.66 -4.80
N ARG A 48 -11.25 -9.12 -4.38
CA ARG A 48 -11.67 -7.75 -4.73
C ARG A 48 -11.30 -6.79 -3.62
N LEU A 49 -11.01 -5.54 -3.98
CA LEU A 49 -10.67 -4.51 -3.02
C LEU A 49 -11.88 -4.23 -2.12
N LYS A 50 -11.77 -4.52 -0.84
CA LYS A 50 -12.85 -4.32 0.14
C LYS A 50 -12.71 -2.96 0.82
N GLU A 51 -11.51 -2.65 1.30
CA GLU A 51 -11.24 -1.47 2.11
C GLU A 51 -9.81 -0.96 1.89
N VAL A 52 -9.61 0.34 2.06
CA VAL A 52 -8.30 0.99 2.09
C VAL A 52 -8.15 1.68 3.43
N ARG A 53 -7.06 1.38 4.15
CA ARG A 53 -6.79 1.92 5.48
C ARG A 53 -5.44 2.63 5.53
N GLU A 54 -5.33 3.61 6.43
CA GLU A 54 -4.12 4.38 6.64
C GLU A 54 -3.15 3.64 7.58
N HIS A 55 -1.84 3.72 7.32
CA HIS A 55 -0.71 3.13 8.05
C HIS A 55 -0.70 1.59 8.13
N ASN A 56 -1.78 0.99 8.59
CA ASN A 56 -1.90 -0.43 8.95
C ASN A 56 -3.33 -0.95 8.77
N ASN A 57 -3.50 -2.27 8.84
CA ASN A 57 -4.79 -2.94 8.67
C ASN A 57 -5.82 -2.56 9.75
N THR A 58 -5.45 -1.87 10.83
CA THR A 58 -6.35 -1.40 11.90
C THR A 58 -6.40 0.12 11.96
N GLY A 59 -5.75 0.82 11.04
CA GLY A 59 -5.71 2.27 11.03
C GLY A 59 -7.01 2.87 10.50
N LYS A 60 -6.98 4.18 10.29
CA LYS A 60 -8.15 4.93 9.83
C LYS A 60 -8.63 4.37 8.49
N LEU A 61 -9.92 4.09 8.40
CA LEU A 61 -10.56 3.74 7.13
C LEU A 61 -10.53 4.96 6.21
N LEU A 62 -9.84 4.83 5.08
CA LEU A 62 -9.77 5.87 4.04
C LEU A 62 -10.88 5.69 3.02
N LYS A 63 -11.10 4.44 2.57
CA LYS A 63 -12.12 4.08 1.59
C LYS A 63 -12.68 2.70 1.88
N GLU A 64 -13.96 2.50 1.63
CA GLU A 64 -14.62 1.20 1.65
C GLU A 64 -15.35 1.01 0.31
N PHE A 65 -15.29 -0.21 -0.21
CA PHE A 65 -15.93 -0.61 -1.45
C PHE A 65 -16.97 -1.68 -1.13
N ASN A 66 -18.24 -1.32 -1.27
CA ASN A 66 -19.34 -2.25 -1.13
C ASN A 66 -19.89 -2.64 -2.50
N TYR A 67 -19.77 -3.91 -2.84
CA TYR A 67 -20.26 -4.46 -4.09
C TYR A 67 -21.65 -5.04 -3.88
N HIS A 68 -22.69 -4.26 -4.18
CA HIS A 68 -24.07 -4.75 -4.20
C HIS A 68 -24.34 -5.36 -5.58
N TYR A 69 -24.35 -6.68 -5.67
CA TYR A 69 -24.88 -7.34 -6.86
C TYR A 69 -26.40 -7.27 -6.84
N LYS A 70 -26.99 -6.64 -7.85
CA LYS A 70 -28.41 -6.86 -8.18
C LYS A 70 -28.49 -8.24 -8.84
N ASN A 71 -29.20 -9.15 -8.19
CA ASN A 71 -29.65 -10.39 -8.80
C ASN A 71 -30.86 -10.12 -9.69
#